data_AF-A0ABC8JHC4-F1
#
_entry.id   AF-A0ABC8JHC4-F1
#
_cell.length_a   1.000
_cell.length_b   1.000
_cell.length_c   1.000
_cell.angle_alpha   90.00
_cell.angle_beta   90.00
_cell.angle_gamma   90.00
#
_symmetry.space_group_name_H-M   'P 1'
#
loop_
_entity.id
_entity.type
_entity.pdbx_description
1 polymer ?
#
loop_
_entity_poly.entity_id
_entity_poly.type
_entity_poly.pdbx_seq_one_letter_code
_entity_poly.pdbx_strand_id
1 'polypeptide(L)'
;MTSSNGEKPLIVSFGEMLIDFVPTESGVSLAEAPGFLKAPGGAPANVAIAVSRLGGRSAFVGKLGDDEFGHMLANILRQNGVVDRGINFDTGARTALAFVTLRADGDREFMFYRNPSADMLLRPDELDLELIRSVR
;
A
#
# COMPACT_ATOMS: atom_id res chain seq x y z
N MET A 1 -25.73 16.49 -29.53
CA MET A 1 -24.38 15.91 -29.39
C MET A 1 -23.75 16.48 -28.12
N THR A 2 -24.02 15.89 -26.96
CA THR A 2 -23.30 16.23 -25.73
C THR A 2 -22.09 15.34 -25.68
N SER A 3 -20.94 15.88 -26.09
CA SER A 3 -19.63 15.31 -25.79
C SER A 3 -19.46 15.34 -24.26
N SER A 4 -19.83 14.25 -23.58
CA SER A 4 -19.28 13.99 -22.26
C SER A 4 -17.80 13.72 -22.48
N ASN A 5 -16.92 14.64 -22.06
CA ASN A 5 -15.50 14.32 -21.93
C ASN A 5 -15.41 13.02 -21.11
N GLY A 6 -15.06 11.93 -21.76
CA GLY A 6 -15.11 10.57 -21.23
C GLY A 6 -13.98 10.31 -20.23
N GLU A 7 -13.90 11.10 -19.17
CA GLU A 7 -13.03 10.80 -18.05
C GLU A 7 -13.52 9.53 -17.37
N LYS A 8 -12.65 8.52 -17.32
CA LYS A 8 -12.92 7.26 -16.62
C LYS A 8 -13.23 7.56 -15.14
N PRO A 9 -14.18 6.84 -14.51
CA PRO A 9 -14.46 6.97 -13.09
C PRO A 9 -13.18 6.77 -12.26
N LEU A 10 -13.01 7.58 -11.22
CA LEU A 10 -11.90 7.48 -10.30
C LEU A 10 -12.26 6.50 -9.17
N ILE A 11 -11.41 5.49 -8.95
CA ILE A 11 -11.51 4.60 -7.78
C ILE A 11 -10.49 5.06 -6.74
N VAL A 12 -10.96 5.43 -5.54
CA VAL A 12 -10.08 5.76 -4.41
C VAL A 12 -9.98 4.53 -3.51
N SER A 13 -8.76 4.02 -3.32
CA SER A 13 -8.48 2.99 -2.31
C SER A 13 -7.88 3.64 -1.07
N PHE A 14 -8.35 3.25 0.11
CA PHE A 14 -7.96 3.81 1.39
C PHE A 14 -7.39 2.73 2.30
N GLY A 15 -6.25 2.99 2.94
CA GLY A 15 -5.71 2.15 4.00
C GLY A 15 -4.19 2.05 3.97
N GLU A 16 -3.67 0.86 4.24
CA GLU A 16 -2.25 0.62 4.41
C GLU A 16 -1.51 0.29 3.11
N MET A 17 -0.23 0.67 3.09
CA MET A 17 0.76 0.14 2.18
C MET A 17 2.04 -0.08 3.00
N LEU A 18 2.68 -1.23 2.82
CA LEU A 18 3.71 -1.71 3.73
C LEU A 18 4.74 -2.56 2.99
N ILE A 19 5.80 -2.98 3.69
CA ILE A 19 6.78 -3.93 3.16
C ILE A 19 6.44 -5.33 3.61
N ASP A 20 6.18 -6.22 2.66
CA ASP A 20 6.14 -7.66 2.89
C ASP A 20 7.56 -8.23 2.77
N PHE A 21 8.03 -8.89 3.82
CA PHE A 21 9.23 -9.71 3.84
C PHE A 21 8.83 -11.16 3.62
N VAL A 22 9.09 -11.64 2.40
CA VAL A 22 8.83 -13.02 1.98
C VAL A 22 10.12 -13.82 2.09
N PRO A 23 10.13 -15.01 2.69
CA PRO A 23 11.35 -15.79 2.88
C PRO A 23 11.96 -16.17 1.52
N THR A 24 13.29 -16.24 1.49
CA THR A 24 14.03 -16.71 0.30
C THR A 24 13.86 -18.20 0.06
N GLU A 25 13.38 -18.94 1.06
CA GLU A 25 13.07 -20.36 1.01
C GLU A 25 11.60 -20.60 1.36
N SER A 26 10.93 -21.45 0.58
CA SER A 26 9.52 -21.80 0.79
C SER A 26 9.37 -22.94 1.79
N GLY A 27 8.24 -22.99 2.48
CA GLY A 27 7.88 -24.13 3.34
C GLY A 27 8.47 -24.09 4.75
N VAL A 28 9.20 -23.03 5.11
CA VAL A 28 9.85 -22.84 6.41
C VAL A 28 9.04 -21.90 7.32
N SER A 29 9.19 -22.01 8.64
CA SER A 29 8.64 -21.02 9.58
C SER A 29 9.40 -19.68 9.50
N LEU A 30 8.83 -18.63 10.10
CA LEU A 30 9.52 -17.33 10.18
C LEU A 30 10.87 -17.42 10.92
N ALA A 31 10.97 -18.28 11.92
CA ALA A 31 12.18 -18.45 12.73
C ALA A 31 13.29 -19.22 12.00
N GLU A 32 12.92 -20.09 11.06
CA GLU A 32 13.85 -20.93 10.29
C GLU A 32 14.29 -20.26 8.98
N ALA A 33 13.56 -19.25 8.51
CA ALA A 33 13.86 -18.56 7.27
C ALA A 33 15.28 -17.96 7.29
N PRO A 34 16.18 -18.33 6.35
CA PRO A 34 17.56 -17.87 6.35
C PRO A 34 17.72 -16.43 5.85
N GLY A 35 16.69 -15.90 5.19
CA GLY A 35 16.67 -14.55 4.64
C GLY A 35 15.30 -14.21 4.08
N PHE A 36 15.11 -12.91 3.80
CA PHE A 36 13.85 -12.40 3.28
C PHE A 36 14.09 -11.44 2.12
N LEU A 37 13.20 -11.49 1.13
CA LEU A 37 13.09 -10.51 0.07
C LEU A 37 11.99 -9.51 0.43
N LYS A 38 12.31 -8.21 0.32
CA LYS A 38 11.32 -7.16 0.46
C LYS A 38 10.45 -7.08 -0.80
N ALA A 39 9.14 -6.97 -0.61
CA ALA A 39 8.15 -6.72 -1.64
C ALA A 39 7.19 -5.62 -1.18
N PRO A 40 6.67 -4.78 -2.10
CA PRO A 40 5.57 -3.88 -1.76
C PRO A 40 4.30 -4.69 -1.46
N GLY A 41 3.68 -4.42 -0.32
CA GLY A 41 2.45 -5.04 0.16
C GLY A 41 1.35 -4.02 0.45
N GLY A 42 0.23 -4.51 0.98
CA GLY A 42 -0.96 -3.70 1.33
C GLY A 42 -2.12 -3.95 0.38
N ALA A 43 -3.25 -4.41 0.92
CA ALA A 43 -4.41 -4.78 0.12
C ALA A 43 -5.02 -3.58 -0.65
N PRO A 44 -5.19 -2.39 -0.04
CA PRO A 44 -5.74 -1.24 -0.75
C PRO A 44 -4.81 -0.72 -1.84
N ALA A 45 -3.48 -0.77 -1.63
CA ALA A 45 -2.49 -0.38 -2.63
C ALA A 45 -2.53 -1.32 -3.85
N ASN A 46 -2.64 -2.63 -3.61
CA ASN A 46 -2.76 -3.63 -4.67
C ASN A 46 -4.03 -3.41 -5.52
N VAL A 47 -5.16 -3.05 -4.90
CA VAL A 47 -6.40 -2.71 -5.63
C VAL A 47 -6.19 -1.47 -6.51
N ALA A 48 -5.61 -0.39 -5.98
CA ALA A 48 -5.38 0.83 -6.77
C ALA A 48 -4.47 0.56 -7.98
N ILE A 49 -3.38 -0.19 -7.78
CA ILE A 49 -2.47 -0.58 -8.87
C ILE A 49 -3.19 -1.46 -9.90
N ALA A 50 -3.99 -2.44 -9.47
CA ALA A 50 -4.73 -3.31 -10.37
C ALA A 50 -5.71 -2.50 -11.25
N VAL A 51 -6.44 -1.55 -10.66
CA VAL A 51 -7.34 -0.66 -11.40
C VAL A 51 -6.58 0.13 -12.46
N SER A 52 -5.45 0.76 -12.11
CA SER A 52 -4.65 1.53 -13.07
C SER A 52 -4.08 0.66 -14.19
N ARG A 53 -3.58 -0.53 -13.87
CA ARG A 53 -3.04 -1.49 -14.86
C ARG A 53 -4.09 -2.02 -15.81
N LEU A 54 -5.34 -2.16 -15.36
CA LEU A 54 -6.48 -2.53 -16.21
C LEU A 54 -7.03 -1.34 -17.03
N GLY A 55 -6.34 -0.20 -16.99
CA GLY A 55 -6.69 1.01 -17.73
C GLY A 55 -7.75 1.87 -17.05
N GLY A 56 -8.12 1.60 -15.80
CA GLY A 56 -8.94 2.49 -14.99
C GLY A 56 -8.16 3.72 -14.50
N ARG A 57 -8.84 4.60 -13.76
CA ARG A 57 -8.19 5.65 -12.97
C ARG A 57 -8.31 5.29 -11.51
N SER A 58 -7.20 5.34 -10.77
CA SER A 58 -7.22 5.14 -9.33
C SER A 58 -6.41 6.18 -8.59
N ALA A 59 -6.75 6.36 -7.31
CA ALA A 59 -5.97 7.09 -6.35
C ALA A 59 -5.80 6.26 -5.08
N PHE A 60 -4.73 6.54 -4.35
CA PHE A 60 -4.47 5.94 -3.05
C PHE A 60 -4.47 7.00 -1.96
N VAL A 61 -5.15 6.71 -0.85
CA VAL A 61 -5.16 7.53 0.35
C VAL A 61 -4.64 6.68 1.52
N GLY A 62 -3.59 7.17 2.17
CA GLY A 62 -2.92 6.44 3.25
C GLY A 62 -1.79 7.27 3.86
N LYS A 63 -1.15 6.70 4.88
CA LYS A 63 0.01 7.33 5.53
C LYS A 63 1.18 6.36 5.56
N LEU A 64 2.35 6.85 5.20
CA LEU A 64 3.62 6.12 5.17
C LEU A 64 4.61 6.79 6.12
N GLY A 65 5.65 6.07 6.55
CA GLY A 65 6.74 6.71 7.29
C GLY A 65 7.52 7.63 6.36
N ASP A 66 8.00 8.76 6.86
CA ASP A 66 9.00 9.59 6.18
C ASP A 66 10.37 8.89 6.24
N ASP A 67 10.47 7.77 5.52
CA ASP A 67 11.61 6.87 5.47
C ASP A 67 11.79 6.26 4.07
N GLU A 68 12.93 5.61 3.84
CA GLU A 68 13.28 5.02 2.54
C GLU A 68 12.22 4.03 2.02
N PHE A 69 11.55 3.29 2.92
CA PHE A 69 10.47 2.39 2.52
C PHE A 69 9.21 3.15 2.14
N GLY A 70 8.81 4.17 2.89
CA GLY A 70 7.66 5.01 2.54
C GLY A 70 7.84 5.70 1.20
N HIS A 71 9.00 6.32 0.96
CA HIS A 71 9.31 6.98 -0.31
C HIS A 71 9.34 6.00 -1.49
N MET A 72 9.92 4.80 -1.28
CA MET A 72 9.89 3.73 -2.26
C MET A 72 8.45 3.32 -2.61
N LEU A 73 7.60 3.08 -1.61
CA LEU A 73 6.21 2.62 -1.80
C LEU A 73 5.37 3.67 -2.54
N ALA A 74 5.48 4.94 -2.15
CA ALA A 74 4.83 6.05 -2.86
C ALA A 74 5.28 6.14 -4.33
N ASN A 75 6.58 5.96 -4.60
CA ASN A 75 7.11 5.95 -5.95
C ASN A 75 6.58 4.75 -6.77
N ILE A 76 6.40 3.57 -6.16
CA ILE A 76 5.81 2.41 -6.82
C ILE A 76 4.36 2.71 -7.24
N LEU A 77 3.56 3.35 -6.40
CA LEU A 77 2.19 3.78 -6.77
C LEU A 77 2.23 4.71 -8.00
N ARG A 78 3.09 5.72 -7.98
CA ARG A 78 3.25 6.69 -9.08
C ARG A 78 3.68 6.02 -10.39
N GLN A 79 4.65 5.11 -10.33
CA GLN A 79 5.12 4.35 -11.50
C GLN A 79 4.02 3.47 -12.11
N ASN A 80 3.04 3.05 -11.32
CA ASN A 80 1.89 2.28 -11.78
C ASN A 80 0.69 3.16 -12.18
N GLY A 81 0.86 4.48 -12.27
CA GLY A 81 -0.19 5.41 -12.70
C GLY A 81 -1.30 5.58 -11.66
N VAL A 82 -1.02 5.34 -10.38
CA VAL A 82 -1.94 5.65 -9.29
C VAL A 82 -1.73 7.10 -8.86
N VAL A 83 -2.82 7.86 -8.71
CA VAL A 83 -2.76 9.22 -8.15
C VAL A 83 -2.40 9.14 -6.67
N ASP A 84 -1.26 9.74 -6.30
CA ASP A 84 -0.61 9.62 -4.99
C ASP A 84 -0.79 10.84 -4.08
N ARG A 85 -1.56 11.84 -4.50
CA ARG A 85 -1.78 13.08 -3.72
C ARG A 85 -2.46 12.86 -2.35
N GLY A 86 -3.08 11.70 -2.16
CA GLY A 86 -3.69 11.28 -0.89
C GLY A 86 -2.72 10.61 0.09
N ILE A 87 -1.43 10.53 -0.26
CA ILE A 87 -0.39 9.97 0.61
C ILE A 87 0.15 11.05 1.53
N ASN A 88 0.10 10.77 2.84
CA ASN A 88 0.77 11.55 3.87
C ASN A 88 2.04 10.83 4.35
N PHE A 89 3.04 11.60 4.78
CA PHE A 89 4.26 11.08 5.39
C PHE A 89 4.29 11.44 6.88
N ASP A 90 4.63 10.47 7.73
CA ASP A 90 4.77 10.63 9.17
C ASP A 90 6.24 10.64 9.58
N THR A 91 6.69 11.69 10.26
CA THR A 91 8.07 11.81 10.75
C THR A 91 8.30 11.14 12.10
N GLY A 92 7.23 10.76 12.81
CA GLY A 92 7.28 10.16 14.15
C GLY A 92 7.09 8.64 14.17
N ALA A 93 6.44 8.07 13.15
CA ALA A 93 6.21 6.63 13.02
C ALA A 93 6.80 6.07 11.71
N ARG A 94 7.22 4.81 11.76
CA ARG A 94 7.83 4.12 10.61
C ARG A 94 6.77 3.52 9.69
N THR A 95 7.17 3.30 8.43
CA THR A 95 6.43 2.45 7.50
C THR A 95 6.25 1.04 8.08
N ALA A 96 5.04 0.49 8.02
CA ALA A 96 4.75 -0.86 8.53
C ALA A 96 5.54 -1.94 7.79
N LEU A 97 5.90 -3.00 8.51
CA LEU A 97 6.54 -4.19 7.95
C LEU A 97 5.71 -5.42 8.31
N ALA A 98 5.64 -6.39 7.40
CA ALA A 98 5.05 -7.69 7.63
C ALA A 98 6.04 -8.78 7.22
N PHE A 99 6.28 -9.75 8.08
CA PHE A 99 6.97 -10.98 7.72
C PHE A 99 5.91 -12.04 7.44
N VAL A 100 5.99 -12.67 6.27
CA VAL A 100 4.96 -13.61 5.81
C VAL A 100 5.62 -14.89 5.32
N THR A 101 5.13 -16.04 5.76
CA THR A 101 5.57 -17.34 5.23
C THR A 101 4.38 -18.27 4.99
N LEU A 102 4.58 -19.19 4.05
CA LEU A 102 3.72 -20.35 3.83
C LEU A 102 4.56 -21.59 4.16
N ARG A 103 4.19 -22.25 5.24
CA ARG A 103 4.84 -23.47 5.72
C ARG A 103 4.51 -24.66 4.81
N ALA A 104 5.31 -25.72 4.91
CA ALA A 104 5.17 -26.90 4.06
C ALA A 104 3.83 -27.65 4.27
N ASP A 105 3.23 -27.51 5.44
CA ASP A 105 1.89 -27.99 5.80
C ASP A 105 0.75 -27.14 5.22
N GLY A 106 1.07 -26.00 4.59
CA GLY A 106 0.12 -25.05 4.03
C GLY A 106 -0.32 -23.95 4.99
N ASP A 107 0.16 -23.95 6.24
CA ASP A 107 -0.17 -22.91 7.21
C ASP A 107 0.55 -21.59 6.87
N ARG A 108 -0.17 -20.48 7.03
CA ARG A 108 0.38 -19.14 6.83
C ARG A 108 0.73 -18.51 8.17
N GLU A 109 1.95 -18.04 8.30
CA GLU A 109 2.36 -17.24 9.46
C GLU A 109 2.55 -15.78 9.04
N PHE A 110 2.07 -14.87 9.88
CA PHE A 110 2.20 -13.43 9.70
C PHE A 110 2.74 -12.80 10.98
N MET A 111 3.79 -11.99 10.87
CA MET A 111 4.32 -11.19 11.97
C MET A 111 4.43 -9.74 11.54
N PHE A 112 3.61 -8.88 12.14
CA PHE A 112 3.51 -7.46 11.80
C PHE A 112 4.31 -6.60 12.77
N TYR A 113 5.15 -5.72 12.24
CA TYR A 113 5.76 -4.61 12.96
C TYR A 113 4.93 -3.36 12.71
N ARG A 114 3.90 -3.19 13.54
CA ARG A 114 2.81 -2.22 13.35
C ARG A 114 2.32 -1.65 14.70
N ASN A 115 3.21 -1.04 15.52
CA ASN A 115 2.84 -0.58 16.88
C ASN A 115 3.55 0.72 17.38
N PRO A 116 2.95 1.90 17.12
CA PRO A 116 2.16 2.19 15.93
C PRO A 116 3.09 2.40 14.72
N SER A 117 2.63 1.98 13.55
CA SER A 117 3.21 2.41 12.27
C SER A 117 2.43 3.59 11.71
N ALA A 118 3.02 4.28 10.73
CA ALA A 118 2.46 5.51 10.16
C ALA A 118 1.02 5.36 9.65
N ASP A 119 0.70 4.24 9.00
CA ASP A 119 -0.64 3.95 8.45
C ASP A 119 -1.75 3.90 9.53
N MET A 120 -1.41 3.60 10.78
CA MET A 120 -2.34 3.63 11.91
C MET A 120 -2.59 5.03 12.45
N LEU A 121 -1.75 6.01 12.06
CA LEU A 121 -1.74 7.37 12.58
C LEU A 121 -2.29 8.39 11.58
N LEU A 122 -2.94 7.94 10.50
CA LEU A 122 -3.66 8.82 9.60
C LEU A 122 -4.89 9.39 10.31
N ARG A 123 -5.00 10.71 10.34
CA ARG A 123 -6.08 11.41 11.01
C ARG A 123 -7.08 12.01 10.01
N PRO A 124 -8.34 12.26 10.42
CA PRO A 124 -9.35 12.87 9.55
C PRO A 124 -8.95 14.24 8.97
N ASP A 125 -8.17 15.04 9.70
CA ASP A 125 -7.69 16.36 9.27
C ASP A 125 -6.56 16.30 8.22
N GLU A 126 -5.95 15.13 8.04
CA GLU A 126 -4.91 14.88 7.04
C GLU A 126 -5.51 14.36 5.71
N LEU A 127 -6.82 14.13 5.64
CA LEU A 127 -7.48 13.62 4.44
C LEU A 127 -7.66 14.71 3.38
N ASP A 128 -7.23 14.43 2.14
CA ASP A 128 -7.61 15.22 0.98
C ASP A 128 -9.09 14.98 0.63
N LEU A 129 -9.97 15.78 1.23
CA LEU A 129 -11.41 15.68 1.02
C LEU A 129 -11.81 16.05 -0.41
N GLU A 130 -11.04 16.89 -1.10
CA GLU A 130 -11.31 17.25 -2.50
C GLU A 130 -11.04 16.05 -3.44
N LEU A 131 -10.04 15.21 -3.11
CA LEU A 131 -9.82 13.93 -3.83
C LEU A 131 -11.00 12.99 -3.63
N ILE A 132 -11.38 12.78 -2.37
CA ILE A 132 -12.43 11.83 -2.03
C ILE A 132 -13.77 12.24 -2.65
N ARG A 133 -14.10 13.54 -2.62
CA ARG A 133 -15.34 14.08 -3.23
C ARG A 133 -15.33 14.07 -4.76
N SER A 134 -14.17 13.90 -5.39
CA SER A 134 -14.07 13.84 -6.86
C SER A 134 -14.52 12.48 -7.44
N VAL A 135 -14.68 11.46 -6.60
CA VAL A 135 -15.27 10.18 -6.98
C VAL A 135 -16.74 10.40 -7.33
N ARG A 136 -17.14 9.99 -8.53
CA ARG A 136 -18.50 10.15 -9.08
C ARG A 136 -19.17 8.79 -9.29
#